data_AF-A0A7S0FWG9-F1
#
_entry.id   AF-A0A7S0FWG9-F1
#
_cell.length_a   1.000
_cell.length_b   1.000
_cell.length_c   1.000
_cell.angle_alpha   90.00
_cell.angle_beta   90.00
_cell.angle_gamma   90.00
#
_symmetry.space_group_name_H-M   'P 1'
#
loop_
_entity.id
_entity.type
_entity.pdbx_description
1 polymer ?
#
loop_
_entity_poly.entity_id
_entity_poly.type
_entity_poly.pdbx_seq_one_letter_code
_entity_poly.pdbx_strand_id
1 'polypeptide(L)'
;GVDSMVTCCLLWLLQRQLPPAQRFRWCALHLCHPNRSDALDEEGWVRWACNQLGVDLLTYRLQIRRPHGNLRTGITRERYEEKSKELRFRMYQRCLVHLGVGCDGGVALVAHHQDDADEN
;
A
#
# COMPACT_ATOMS: atom_id res chain seq x y z
N GLY A 1 -3.36 -1.37 -8.13
CA GLY A 1 -4.46 -2.07 -8.85
C GLY A 1 -5.77 -1.30 -8.76
N VAL A 2 -6.83 -1.81 -9.40
CA VAL A 2 -8.15 -1.15 -9.47
C VAL A 2 -8.77 -0.98 -8.08
N ASP A 3 -8.72 -2.01 -7.24
CA ASP A 3 -9.38 -2.01 -5.93
C ASP A 3 -8.82 -0.93 -5.02
N SER A 4 -7.48 -0.85 -4.94
CA SER A 4 -6.79 0.18 -4.16
C SER A 4 -7.16 1.60 -4.62
N MET A 5 -7.41 1.79 -5.91
CA MET A 5 -7.77 3.08 -6.47
C MET A 5 -9.21 3.45 -6.23
N VAL A 6 -10.12 2.49 -6.37
CA VAL A 6 -11.52 2.67 -5.98
C VAL A 6 -11.58 3.02 -4.48
N THR A 7 -10.87 2.29 -3.62
CA THR A 7 -10.78 2.59 -2.19
C THR A 7 -10.23 3.99 -1.93
N CYS A 8 -9.17 4.40 -2.63
CA CYS A 8 -8.58 5.74 -2.53
C CYS A 8 -9.61 6.83 -2.89
N CYS A 9 -10.33 6.67 -4.00
CA CYS A 9 -11.38 7.59 -4.43
C CYS A 9 -12.56 7.65 -3.43
N LEU A 10 -12.98 6.49 -2.89
CA LEU A 10 -14.05 6.43 -1.89
C LEU A 10 -13.67 7.13 -0.58
N LEU A 11 -12.44 6.93 -0.09
CA LEU A 11 -11.95 7.64 1.09
C LEU A 11 -11.88 9.14 0.87
N TRP A 12 -11.40 9.57 -0.29
CA TRP A 12 -11.38 10.97 -0.68
C TRP A 12 -12.78 11.59 -0.72
N LEU A 13 -13.77 10.91 -1.33
CA LEU A 13 -15.16 11.35 -1.36
C LEU A 13 -15.75 11.44 0.05
N LEU A 14 -15.56 10.39 0.86
CA LEU A 14 -16.06 10.32 2.23
C LEU A 14 -15.52 11.47 3.08
N GLN A 15 -14.21 11.73 3.04
CA GLN A 15 -13.58 12.81 3.78
C GLN A 15 -14.17 14.20 3.45
N ARG A 16 -14.63 14.40 2.20
CA ARG A 16 -15.26 15.66 1.75
C ARG A 16 -16.72 15.79 2.19
N GLN A 17 -17.43 14.67 2.34
CA GLN A 17 -18.81 14.65 2.79
C GLN A 17 -18.93 14.71 4.32
N LEU A 18 -17.91 14.25 5.05
CA LEU A 18 -17.92 14.26 6.51
C LEU A 18 -17.86 15.68 7.10
N PRO A 19 -18.62 15.95 8.18
CA PRO A 19 -18.47 17.16 8.97
C PRO A 19 -17.03 17.35 9.46
N PRO A 20 -16.54 18.60 9.63
CA PRO A 20 -15.16 18.87 10.02
C PRO A 20 -14.68 18.08 11.26
N ALA A 21 -15.55 17.90 12.26
CA ALA A 21 -15.25 17.17 13.50
C ALA A 21 -15.04 15.65 13.31
N GLN A 22 -15.48 15.09 12.17
CA GLN A 22 -15.38 13.66 11.85
C GLN A 22 -14.36 13.38 10.74
N ARG A 23 -13.70 14.41 10.20
CA ARG A 23 -12.71 14.22 9.15
C ARG A 23 -11.49 13.50 9.70
N PHE A 24 -11.02 12.53 8.95
CA PHE A 24 -9.80 11.78 9.24
C PHE A 24 -8.65 12.29 8.36
N ARG A 25 -7.42 12.06 8.83
CA ARG A 25 -6.20 12.21 8.02
C ARG A 25 -5.78 10.84 7.54
N TRP A 26 -5.31 10.77 6.30
CA TRP A 26 -4.87 9.52 5.70
C TRP A 26 -3.83 9.81 4.63
N CYS A 27 -3.03 8.80 4.32
CA CYS A 27 -2.05 8.81 3.24
C CYS A 27 -2.13 7.48 2.50
N ALA A 28 -1.69 7.45 1.26
CA ALA A 28 -1.54 6.23 0.48
C ALA A 28 -0.15 5.63 0.69
N LEU A 29 -0.05 4.30 0.68
CA LEU A 29 1.20 3.57 0.66
C LEU A 29 1.26 2.69 -0.58
N HIS A 30 2.32 2.86 -1.39
CA HIS A 30 2.61 1.98 -2.52
C HIS A 30 3.89 1.19 -2.26
N LEU A 31 3.80 -0.13 -2.43
CA LEU A 31 4.94 -1.04 -2.34
C LEU A 31 5.32 -1.52 -3.73
N CYS A 32 6.39 -0.96 -4.27
CA CYS A 32 6.89 -1.30 -5.58
C CYS A 32 7.71 -2.60 -5.48
N HIS A 33 7.17 -3.68 -6.04
CA HIS A 33 7.85 -4.97 -6.11
C HIS A 33 8.76 -5.02 -7.34
N PRO A 34 10.05 -5.41 -7.21
CA PRO A 34 11.02 -5.39 -8.31
C PRO A 34 10.81 -6.54 -9.32
N ASN A 35 9.72 -7.29 -9.20
CA ASN A 35 9.50 -8.54 -9.94
C ASN A 35 8.82 -8.31 -11.31
N ARG A 36 8.42 -7.07 -11.63
CA ARG A 36 7.73 -6.78 -12.89
C ARG A 36 8.37 -5.58 -13.59
N SER A 37 8.49 -5.64 -14.91
CA SER A 37 9.08 -4.58 -15.73
C SER A 37 8.18 -3.34 -15.84
N ASP A 38 6.89 -3.48 -15.60
CA ASP A 38 5.87 -2.40 -15.56
C ASP A 38 5.79 -1.68 -14.20
N ALA A 39 6.61 -2.07 -13.21
CA ALA A 39 6.57 -1.49 -11.87
C ALA A 39 6.87 0.02 -11.85
N LEU A 40 7.65 0.53 -12.81
CA LEU A 40 7.93 1.96 -12.93
C LEU A 40 6.71 2.74 -13.45
N ASP A 41 5.99 2.17 -14.41
CA ASP A 41 4.78 2.79 -14.97
C ASP A 41 3.65 2.78 -13.93
N GLU A 42 3.53 1.70 -13.16
CA GLU A 42 2.59 1.62 -12.04
C GLU A 42 2.88 2.69 -10.98
N GLU A 43 4.14 2.85 -10.55
CA GLU A 43 4.52 3.89 -9.58
C GLU A 43 4.17 5.29 -10.09
N GLY A 44 4.46 5.56 -11.37
CA GLY A 44 4.16 6.84 -12.01
C GLY A 44 2.66 7.14 -12.02
N TRP A 45 1.85 6.14 -12.39
CA TRP A 45 0.40 6.28 -12.44
C TRP A 45 -0.22 6.47 -11.05
N VAL A 46 0.20 5.68 -10.05
CA VAL A 46 -0.29 5.82 -8.66
C VAL A 46 0.07 7.19 -8.10
N ARG A 47 1.30 7.66 -8.35
CA ARG A 47 1.73 9.01 -7.95
C ARG A 47 0.89 10.10 -8.61
N TRP A 48 0.65 10.00 -9.91
CA TRP A 48 -0.20 10.94 -10.61
C TRP A 48 -1.61 10.98 -10.00
N ALA A 49 -2.21 9.81 -9.74
CA ALA A 49 -3.56 9.74 -9.22
C ALA A 49 -3.69 10.30 -7.79
N CYS A 50 -2.75 9.97 -6.89
CA CYS A 50 -2.71 10.55 -5.55
C CYS A 50 -2.55 12.07 -5.58
N ASN A 51 -1.71 12.60 -6.49
CA ASN A 51 -1.55 14.04 -6.68
C ASN A 51 -2.86 14.71 -7.12
N GLN A 52 -3.63 14.09 -8.03
CA GLN A 52 -4.94 14.63 -8.45
C GLN A 52 -5.95 14.69 -7.29
N LEU A 53 -5.87 13.74 -6.36
CA LEU A 53 -6.74 13.68 -5.19
C LEU A 53 -6.24 14.55 -4.02
N GLY A 54 -5.01 15.06 -4.08
CA GLY A 54 -4.37 15.78 -2.96
C GLY A 54 -4.04 14.87 -1.78
N VAL A 55 -3.67 13.62 -2.05
CA VAL A 55 -3.35 12.60 -1.05
C VAL A 55 -1.85 12.36 -1.02
N ASP A 56 -1.25 12.41 0.18
CA ASP A 56 0.17 12.10 0.35
C ASP A 56 0.43 10.63 0.00
N LEU A 57 1.35 10.38 -0.93
CA LEU A 57 1.78 9.04 -1.32
C LEU A 57 3.17 8.74 -0.75
N LEU A 58 3.25 7.72 0.10
CA LEU A 58 4.51 7.13 0.51
C LEU A 58 4.81 5.93 -0.39
N THR A 59 5.98 5.91 -0.99
CA THR A 59 6.41 4.80 -1.85
C THR A 59 7.61 4.09 -1.24
N TYR A 60 7.57 2.76 -1.24
CA TYR A 60 8.69 1.94 -0.84
C TYR A 60 9.00 0.89 -1.91
N ARG A 61 10.26 0.88 -2.37
CA ARG A 61 10.75 -0.11 -3.34
C ARG A 61 11.38 -1.28 -2.61
N LEU A 62 10.77 -2.45 -2.73
CA LEU A 62 11.31 -3.66 -2.13
C LEU A 62 12.60 -4.05 -2.85
N GLN A 63 13.65 -4.35 -2.08
CA GLN A 63 14.94 -4.84 -2.59
C GLN A 63 15.01 -6.37 -2.61
N ILE A 64 13.92 -7.05 -2.25
CA ILE A 64 13.82 -8.51 -2.25
C ILE A 64 12.99 -8.96 -3.46
N ARG A 65 13.48 -9.99 -4.17
CA ARG A 65 12.78 -10.60 -5.32
C ARG A 65 12.09 -11.89 -4.90
N ARG A 66 10.90 -12.13 -5.45
CA ARG A 66 10.14 -13.36 -5.18
C ARG A 66 10.82 -14.51 -5.93
N PRO A 67 11.21 -15.61 -5.27
CA PRO A 67 11.65 -16.81 -5.99
C PRO A 67 10.48 -17.36 -6.81
N HIS A 68 10.66 -17.48 -8.13
CA HIS A 68 9.68 -18.02 -9.06
C HIS A 68 10.38 -18.67 -10.26
N GLY A 69 9.92 -19.86 -10.65
CA GLY A 69 10.56 -20.65 -11.72
C GLY A 69 12.06 -20.89 -11.45
N ASN A 70 12.90 -20.57 -12.45
CA ASN A 70 14.35 -20.75 -12.37
C ASN A 70 15.11 -19.58 -11.69
N LEU A 71 14.39 -18.58 -11.16
CA LEU A 71 15.02 -17.41 -10.54
C LEU A 71 15.66 -17.76 -9.20
N ARG A 72 17.00 -17.87 -9.17
CA ARG A 72 17.76 -18.06 -7.92
C ARG A 72 17.92 -16.72 -7.19
N THR A 73 17.18 -16.53 -6.10
CA THR A 73 17.22 -15.32 -5.26
C THR A 73 18.01 -15.49 -3.97
N GLY A 74 18.45 -16.72 -3.64
CA GLY A 74 19.11 -17.04 -2.37
C GLY A 74 18.18 -17.12 -1.16
N ILE A 75 16.86 -17.01 -1.36
CA ILE A 75 15.84 -17.16 -0.31
C ILE A 75 14.70 -18.08 -0.78
N THR A 76 14.06 -18.79 0.15
CA THR A 76 12.86 -19.59 -0.14
C THR A 76 11.63 -18.69 -0.32
N ARG A 77 10.55 -19.26 -0.88
CA ARG A 77 9.26 -18.56 -1.02
C ARG A 77 8.69 -18.14 0.33
N GLU A 78 8.70 -19.05 1.31
CA GLU A 78 8.24 -18.77 2.69
C GLU A 78 9.01 -17.60 3.29
N ARG A 79 10.35 -17.64 3.20
CA ARG A 79 11.20 -16.56 3.72
C ARG A 79 10.98 -15.23 2.99
N TYR A 80 10.66 -15.27 1.70
CA TYR A 80 10.24 -14.07 0.97
C TYR A 80 8.91 -13.53 1.50
N GLU A 81 7.91 -14.39 1.68
CA GLU A 81 6.58 -14.01 2.16
C GLU A 81 6.65 -13.43 3.59
N GLU A 82 7.41 -14.06 4.49
CA GLU A 82 7.71 -13.55 5.84
C GLU A 82 8.34 -12.16 5.80
N LYS A 83 9.47 -12.01 5.07
CA LYS A 83 10.15 -10.71 4.97
C LYS A 83 9.28 -9.63 4.34
N SER A 84 8.47 -10.00 3.33
CA SER A 84 7.55 -9.05 2.69
C SER A 84 6.44 -8.60 3.64
N LYS A 85 5.96 -9.49 4.51
CA LYS A 85 4.99 -9.19 5.56
C LYS A 85 5.60 -8.26 6.61
N GLU A 86 6.78 -8.57 7.13
CA GLU A 86 7.49 -7.71 8.08
C GLU A 86 7.73 -6.30 7.52
N LEU A 87 8.16 -6.21 6.25
CA LEU A 87 8.34 -4.94 5.56
C LEU A 87 7.02 -4.16 5.44
N ARG A 88 5.91 -4.82 5.09
CA ARG A 88 4.57 -4.20 5.04
C ARG A 88 4.21 -3.55 6.37
N PHE A 89 4.28 -4.31 7.47
CA PHE A 89 3.96 -3.79 8.80
C PHE A 89 4.86 -2.61 9.20
N ARG A 90 6.16 -2.70 8.90
CA ARG A 90 7.09 -1.59 9.15
C ARG A 90 6.73 -0.34 8.35
N MET A 91 6.27 -0.49 7.12
CA MET A 91 5.85 0.65 6.29
C MET A 91 4.53 1.25 6.78
N TYR A 92 3.58 0.44 7.24
CA TYR A 92 2.36 0.94 7.89
C TYR A 92 2.70 1.81 9.11
N GLN A 93 3.59 1.35 9.99
CA GLN A 93 4.05 2.13 11.13
C GLN A 93 4.67 3.46 10.72
N ARG A 94 5.48 3.49 9.65
CA ARG A 94 6.05 4.74 9.13
C ARG A 94 4.99 5.70 8.60
N CYS A 95 3.92 5.19 7.99
CA CYS A 95 2.79 6.01 7.55
C CYS A 95 2.09 6.65 8.76
N LEU A 96 1.87 5.89 9.84
CA LEU A 96 1.28 6.44 11.07
C LEU A 96 2.13 7.54 11.69
N VAL A 97 3.45 7.32 11.78
CA VAL A 97 4.40 8.34 12.24
C VAL A 97 4.36 9.59 11.34
N HIS A 98 4.31 9.42 10.02
CA HIS A 98 4.20 10.53 9.07
C HIS A 98 2.92 11.34 9.27
N LEU A 99 1.80 10.68 9.59
CA LEU A 99 0.54 11.34 9.92
C LEU A 99 0.55 11.98 11.32
N GLY A 100 1.61 11.78 12.12
CA GLY A 100 1.69 12.27 13.50
C GLY A 100 0.82 11.49 14.48
N VAL A 101 0.50 10.23 14.15
CA VAL A 101 -0.33 9.34 14.97
C VAL A 101 0.60 8.38 15.72
N GLY A 102 0.36 8.22 17.02
CA GLY A 102 1.06 7.21 17.84
C GLY A 102 0.74 5.77 17.39
N CYS A 103 1.52 4.80 17.86
CA CYS A 103 1.44 3.40 17.44
C CYS A 103 0.03 2.78 17.58
N ASP A 104 -0.77 3.26 18.53
CA ASP A 104 -2.08 2.68 18.88
C ASP A 104 -3.28 3.48 18.33
N GLY A 105 -3.03 4.60 17.63
CA GLY A 105 -4.07 5.54 17.21
C GLY A 105 -4.51 5.42 15.75
N GLY A 106 -3.93 4.50 14.99
CA GLY A 106 -4.09 4.43 13.54
C GLY A 106 -4.47 3.06 13.01
N VAL A 107 -5.07 3.05 11.83
CA VAL A 107 -5.52 1.83 11.15
C VAL A 107 -4.91 1.78 9.75
N ALA A 108 -4.44 0.60 9.35
CA ALA A 108 -4.07 0.33 7.97
C ALA A 108 -5.29 -0.27 7.25
N LEU A 109 -5.76 0.40 6.20
CA LEU A 109 -6.80 -0.13 5.33
C LEU A 109 -6.14 -0.85 4.15
N VAL A 110 -6.52 -2.10 3.93
CA VAL A 110 -6.10 -2.90 2.78
C VAL A 110 -7.33 -3.21 1.94
N ALA A 111 -7.26 -2.93 0.64
CA ALA A 111 -8.35 -3.11 -0.29
C ALA A 111 -8.44 -4.57 -0.74
N HIS A 112 -8.87 -5.46 0.16
CA HIS A 112 -9.22 -6.83 -0.18
C HIS A 112 -10.70 -6.92 -0.55
N HIS A 113 -11.01 -7.61 -1.65
CA HIS A 113 -12.39 -7.87 -2.07
C HIS A 113 -12.82 -9.30 -1.77
N GLN A 114 -14.09 -9.64 -2.02
CA GLN A 114 -14.64 -10.95 -1.70
C GLN A 114 -13.86 -12.09 -2.36
N ASP A 115 -13.46 -11.94 -3.63
CA ASP A 115 -12.71 -13.00 -4.31
C ASP A 115 -11.34 -13.28 -3.65
N ASP A 116 -10.71 -12.28 -3.01
CA ASP A 116 -9.47 -12.51 -2.23
C ASP A 116 -9.73 -13.39 -1.00
N ALA A 117 -10.93 -13.31 -0.41
CA ALA A 117 -11.31 -14.13 0.74
C ALA A 117 -11.59 -15.57 0.30
N ASP A 118 -12.13 -15.77 -0.91
CA ASP A 118 -12.42 -17.09 -1.46
C ASP A 118 -11.14 -17.82 -1.94
N GLU A 119 -10.09 -17.07 -2.30
CA GLU A 119 -8.78 -17.61 -2.74
C GLU A 119 -7.86 -18.08 -1.60
N ASN A 120 -8.14 -17.72 -0.34
CA ASN A 120 -7.28 -17.99 0.84
C ASN A 120 -7.90 -18.99 1.83
#